data_AF-A0A442G637-F1
#
_entry.id   AF-A0A442G637-F1
#
_cell.length_a   1.000
_cell.length_b   1.000
_cell.length_c   1.000
_cell.angle_alpha   90.00
_cell.angle_beta   90.00
_cell.angle_gamma   90.00
#
_symmetry.space_group_name_H-M   'P 1'
#
loop_
_entity.id
_entity.type
_entity.pdbx_description
1 polymer ?
#
loop_
_entity_poly.entity_id
_entity_poly.type
_entity_poly.pdbx_seq_one_letter_code
_entity_poly.pdbx_strand_id
1 'polypeptide(L)'
;MLYSQARIVAVFYGESWGKTPFTRIEETAIRNRAFAEGFDFTVFIPTEKPPATPKWLPKPRLYHGLERFGLDGAAAVIEARIQEAGGEPSDESVEDRANRFQRATALRSQKQQFRKSEASVAAHGAFGDLISIIGTELGASGLQASIDALRGERDFYLLRMPGVVATINWRSRYANDLDESELVVAVYNGMPKLSGLNHFPAMRPVRQLASMNYDYALLRSGVGGYVDRQKVGMEFDPNALAKAVLKKVIDLAEANPR
;
A
#
# COMPACT_ATOMS: atom_id res chain seq x y z
N MET A 1 -3.80 -13.53 -13.51
CA MET A 1 -4.46 -13.67 -14.83
C MET A 1 -3.93 -12.71 -15.90
N LEU A 2 -3.54 -11.46 -15.60
CA LEU A 2 -2.97 -10.53 -16.61
C LEU A 2 -1.63 -10.99 -17.23
N TYR A 3 -0.77 -11.67 -16.47
CA TYR A 3 0.59 -12.04 -16.90
C TYR A 3 0.69 -13.16 -17.94
N SER A 4 -0.31 -14.03 -18.05
CA SER A 4 -0.32 -15.12 -19.03
C SER A 4 -0.74 -14.66 -20.43
N GLN A 5 -1.27 -13.44 -20.57
CA GLN A 5 -1.72 -12.87 -21.84
C GLN A 5 -0.78 -11.78 -22.39
N ALA A 6 0.14 -11.27 -21.56
CA ALA A 6 1.08 -10.24 -21.97
C ALA A 6 2.20 -10.84 -22.86
N ARG A 7 2.48 -10.21 -24.00
CA ARG A 7 3.60 -10.61 -24.89
C ARG A 7 4.95 -10.37 -24.24
N ILE A 8 5.12 -9.19 -23.64
CA ILE A 8 6.30 -8.78 -22.86
C ILE A 8 5.84 -8.25 -21.49
N VAL A 9 6.66 -8.49 -20.47
CA VAL A 9 6.52 -7.99 -19.10
C VAL A 9 7.78 -7.18 -18.76
N ALA A 10 7.63 -5.86 -18.70
CA ALA A 10 8.68 -4.97 -18.22
C ALA A 10 8.55 -4.76 -16.71
N VAL A 11 9.62 -5.03 -15.96
CA VAL A 11 9.68 -4.92 -14.51
C VAL A 11 10.66 -3.82 -14.12
N PHE A 12 10.13 -2.75 -13.54
CA PHE A 12 10.92 -1.75 -12.84
C PHE A 12 11.34 -2.31 -11.48
N TYR A 13 12.58 -2.77 -11.38
CA TYR A 13 13.06 -3.52 -10.24
C TYR A 13 13.76 -2.61 -9.22
N GLY A 14 13.33 -2.73 -7.96
CA GLY A 14 14.04 -2.23 -6.77
C GLY A 14 14.13 -3.35 -5.74
N GLU A 15 14.99 -3.23 -4.74
CA GLU A 15 15.26 -4.30 -3.77
C GLU A 15 14.02 -4.70 -2.95
N SER A 16 13.02 -3.81 -2.84
CA SER A 16 11.74 -4.10 -2.19
C SER A 16 10.74 -4.86 -3.07
N TRP A 17 10.94 -4.89 -4.39
CA TRP A 17 10.05 -5.59 -5.32
C TRP A 17 10.17 -7.11 -5.13
N GLY A 18 9.02 -7.79 -5.04
CA GLY A 18 8.93 -9.21 -4.70
C GLY A 18 8.79 -9.50 -3.20
N LYS A 19 9.17 -8.53 -2.34
CA LYS A 19 9.08 -8.70 -0.87
C LYS A 19 7.68 -8.40 -0.32
N THR A 20 6.93 -7.50 -0.96
CA THR A 20 5.55 -7.16 -0.56
C THR A 20 4.55 -8.23 -1.00
N PRO A 21 3.42 -8.45 -0.28
CA PRO A 21 2.40 -9.42 -0.70
C PRO A 21 1.94 -9.24 -2.15
N PHE A 22 1.81 -7.98 -2.60
CA PHE A 22 1.37 -7.64 -3.95
C PHE A 22 2.41 -8.04 -5.01
N THR A 23 3.64 -7.53 -4.89
CA THR A 23 4.71 -7.81 -5.86
C THR A 23 5.19 -9.26 -5.79
N ARG A 24 4.96 -9.97 -4.67
CA ARG A 24 5.32 -11.39 -4.51
C ARG A 24 4.47 -12.29 -5.39
N ILE A 25 3.19 -11.98 -5.54
CA ILE A 25 2.29 -12.72 -6.44
C ILE A 25 2.75 -12.53 -7.89
N GLU A 26 3.14 -11.30 -8.26
CA GLU A 26 3.66 -10.97 -9.58
C GLU A 26 4.98 -11.69 -9.86
N GLU A 27 5.92 -11.64 -8.91
CA GLU A 27 7.18 -12.37 -8.97
C GLU A 27 6.94 -13.87 -9.15
N THR A 28 6.05 -14.45 -8.36
CA THR A 28 5.72 -15.88 -8.43
C THR A 28 5.13 -16.23 -9.80
N ALA A 29 4.22 -15.41 -10.34
CA ALA A 29 3.65 -15.62 -11.67
C ALA A 29 4.71 -15.54 -12.78
N ILE A 30 5.60 -14.54 -12.72
CA ILE A 30 6.71 -14.39 -13.67
C ILE A 30 7.65 -15.58 -13.60
N ARG A 31 8.02 -16.03 -12.39
CA ARG A 31 8.89 -17.20 -12.20
C ARG A 31 8.26 -18.49 -12.73
N ASN A 32 6.98 -18.72 -12.45
CA ASN A 32 6.27 -19.90 -12.92
C ASN A 32 6.20 -19.93 -14.45
N ARG A 33 5.91 -18.79 -15.08
CA ARG A 33 5.90 -18.69 -16.54
C ARG A 33 7.29 -18.85 -17.13
N ALA A 34 8.30 -18.22 -16.53
CA ALA A 34 9.67 -18.33 -17.00
C ALA A 34 10.25 -19.74 -16.85
N PHE A 35 9.78 -20.51 -15.87
CA PHE A 35 10.11 -21.93 -15.76
C PHE A 35 9.54 -22.75 -16.92
N ALA A 36 8.36 -22.40 -17.43
CA ALA A 36 7.70 -23.10 -18.52
C ALA A 36 8.15 -22.65 -19.93
N GLU A 37 8.30 -21.34 -20.13
CA GLU A 37 8.48 -20.70 -21.45
C GLU A 37 9.85 -20.02 -21.61
N GLY A 38 10.68 -19.98 -20.57
CA GLY A 38 11.91 -19.19 -20.55
C GLY A 38 11.68 -17.70 -20.25
N PHE A 39 12.76 -16.92 -20.17
CA PHE A 39 12.71 -15.51 -19.74
C PHE A 39 12.54 -14.51 -20.89
N ASP A 40 12.26 -14.96 -22.12
CA ASP A 40 12.20 -14.11 -23.33
C ASP A 40 11.11 -13.06 -23.27
N PHE A 41 10.04 -13.34 -22.54
CA PHE A 41 8.96 -12.38 -22.32
C PHE A 41 9.27 -11.32 -21.25
N THR A 42 10.45 -11.32 -20.61
CA THR A 42 10.74 -10.44 -19.47
C THR A 42 11.86 -9.44 -19.74
N VAL A 43 11.67 -8.21 -19.26
CA VAL A 43 12.67 -7.14 -19.29
C VAL A 43 12.78 -6.54 -17.89
N PHE A 44 13.97 -6.56 -17.29
CA PHE A 44 14.21 -5.99 -15.97
C PHE A 44 15.00 -4.69 -16.07
N ILE A 45 14.43 -3.63 -15.49
CA ILE A 45 14.99 -2.27 -15.49
C ILE A 45 15.27 -1.90 -14.03
N PRO A 46 16.54 -1.94 -13.59
CA PRO A 46 16.90 -1.54 -12.23
C PRO A 46 16.64 -0.04 -12.00
N THR A 47 16.04 0.27 -10.85
CA THR A 47 15.70 1.65 -10.45
C THR A 47 16.59 2.19 -9.33
N GLU A 48 17.36 1.32 -8.66
CA GLU A 48 18.19 1.65 -7.50
C GLU A 48 19.69 1.63 -7.82
N LYS A 49 20.49 2.23 -6.91
CA LYS A 49 21.96 2.25 -6.98
C LYS A 49 22.56 1.53 -5.75
N PRO A 50 23.50 0.59 -5.94
CA PRO A 50 23.90 -0.03 -7.21
C PRO A 50 22.74 -0.82 -7.84
N PRO A 51 22.75 -1.06 -9.18
CA PRO A 51 21.67 -1.80 -9.84
C PRO A 51 21.54 -3.19 -9.22
N ALA A 52 20.44 -3.40 -8.51
CA ALA A 52 20.10 -4.69 -7.92
C ALA A 52 19.38 -5.57 -8.95
N THR A 53 19.50 -6.89 -8.81
CA THR A 53 18.80 -7.86 -9.65
C THR A 53 18.19 -8.99 -8.82
N PRO A 54 17.04 -9.55 -9.22
CA PRO A 54 16.54 -10.77 -8.58
C PRO A 54 17.57 -11.89 -8.69
N LYS A 55 17.84 -12.60 -7.58
CA LYS A 55 18.85 -13.68 -7.53
C LYS A 55 18.53 -14.85 -8.46
N TRP A 56 17.26 -15.03 -8.82
CA TRP A 56 16.80 -16.11 -9.69
C TRP A 56 16.85 -15.76 -11.18
N LEU A 57 17.09 -14.49 -11.55
CA LEU A 57 17.13 -14.06 -12.94
C LEU A 57 18.50 -14.40 -13.57
N PRO A 58 18.55 -14.95 -14.80
CA PRO A 58 19.82 -15.14 -15.50
C PRO A 58 20.56 -13.82 -15.73
N LYS A 59 21.85 -13.79 -15.39
CA LYS A 59 22.74 -12.62 -15.51
C LYS A 59 22.73 -11.89 -16.88
N PRO A 60 22.66 -12.56 -18.06
CA PRO A 60 22.72 -11.85 -19.33
C PRO A 60 21.47 -11.04 -19.69
N ARG A 61 20.40 -11.10 -18.88
CA ARG A 61 19.11 -10.43 -19.18
C ARG A 61 18.93 -9.08 -18.48
N LEU A 62 19.99 -8.56 -17.87
CA LEU A 62 19.97 -7.26 -17.22
C LEU A 62 20.17 -6.14 -18.24
N TYR A 63 19.25 -5.18 -18.29
CA TYR A 63 19.51 -3.91 -18.97
C TYR A 63 20.30 -2.99 -18.06
N HIS A 64 21.50 -2.64 -18.51
CA HIS A 64 22.39 -1.73 -17.81
C HIS A 64 21.96 -0.27 -18.01
N GLY A 65 21.30 0.28 -16.98
CA GLY A 65 21.37 1.68 -16.59
C GLY A 65 20.28 2.61 -17.14
N LEU A 66 19.12 2.65 -16.48
CA LEU A 66 18.18 3.80 -16.57
C LEU A 66 18.92 5.13 -16.32
N GLU A 67 19.94 5.11 -15.45
CA GLU A 67 20.82 6.26 -15.20
C GLU A 67 21.65 6.68 -16.42
N ARG A 68 22.15 5.72 -17.21
CA ARG A 68 23.05 6.00 -18.34
C ARG A 68 22.29 6.41 -19.59
N PHE A 69 21.13 5.80 -19.83
CA PHE A 69 20.37 5.94 -21.08
C PHE A 69 19.02 6.63 -20.90
N GLY A 70 18.64 6.99 -19.67
CA GLY A 70 17.39 7.68 -19.37
C GLY A 70 16.15 6.84 -19.69
N LEU A 71 15.01 7.52 -19.67
CA LEU A 71 13.71 6.92 -19.98
C LEU A 71 13.63 6.50 -21.46
N ASP A 72 14.22 7.28 -22.36
CA ASP A 72 14.21 7.00 -23.80
C ASP A 72 14.96 5.72 -24.14
N GLY A 73 16.11 5.48 -23.51
CA GLY A 73 16.85 4.23 -23.68
C GLY A 73 16.09 3.02 -23.14
N ALA A 74 15.39 3.17 -22.01
CA ALA A 74 14.54 2.12 -21.48
C ALA A 74 13.33 1.84 -22.41
N ALA A 75 12.73 2.87 -22.99
CA ALA A 75 11.63 2.75 -23.94
C ALA A 75 12.08 2.02 -25.21
N ALA A 76 13.21 2.43 -25.82
CA ALA A 76 13.76 1.79 -27.02
C ALA A 76 14.07 0.30 -26.80
N VAL A 77 14.52 -0.05 -25.60
CA VAL A 77 14.75 -1.45 -25.20
C VAL A 77 13.44 -2.24 -25.11
N ILE A 78 12.43 -1.67 -24.46
CA ILE A 78 11.11 -2.32 -24.36
C ILE A 78 10.53 -2.51 -25.76
N GLU A 79 10.64 -1.49 -26.62
CA GLU A 79 10.19 -1.54 -28.00
C GLU A 79 10.90 -2.64 -28.80
N ALA A 80 12.23 -2.72 -28.72
CA ALA A 80 13.00 -3.77 -29.38
C ALA A 80 12.55 -5.18 -28.93
N ARG A 81 12.26 -5.35 -27.64
CA ARG A 81 11.75 -6.61 -27.10
C ARG A 81 10.33 -6.94 -27.54
N ILE A 82 9.47 -5.92 -27.66
CA ILE A 82 8.13 -6.08 -28.22
C ILE A 82 8.23 -6.53 -29.68
N GLN A 83 9.11 -5.93 -30.47
CA GLN A 83 9.37 -6.32 -31.86
C GLN A 83 9.91 -7.76 -31.98
N GLU A 84 10.89 -8.14 -31.15
CA GLU A 84 11.40 -9.52 -31.08
C GLU A 84 10.29 -10.54 -30.76
N ALA A 85 9.30 -10.16 -29.94
CA ALA A 85 8.14 -10.98 -29.63
C ALA A 85 7.00 -10.89 -30.66
N GLY A 86 7.25 -10.31 -31.84
CA GLY A 86 6.27 -10.18 -32.93
C GLY A 86 5.20 -9.11 -32.70
N GLY A 87 5.48 -8.13 -31.83
CA GLY A 87 4.66 -6.93 -31.69
C GLY A 87 5.08 -5.85 -32.67
N GLU A 88 4.11 -5.22 -33.33
CA GLU A 88 4.37 -4.04 -34.16
C GLU A 88 4.08 -2.78 -33.33
N PRO A 89 5.07 -1.89 -33.14
CA PRO A 89 4.81 -0.59 -32.57
C PRO A 89 3.88 0.17 -33.50
N SER A 90 2.78 0.66 -32.96
CA SER A 90 1.86 1.55 -33.67
C SER A 90 1.77 2.86 -32.89
N ASP A 91 1.71 3.98 -33.61
CA ASP A 91 1.35 5.24 -32.99
C ASP A 91 -0.04 5.14 -32.36
N GLU A 92 -0.22 5.74 -31.18
CA GLU A 92 -1.53 5.79 -30.51
C GLU A 92 -2.52 6.51 -31.43
N SER A 93 -3.53 5.78 -31.92
CA SER A 93 -4.58 6.37 -32.76
C SER A 93 -5.49 7.29 -31.94
N VAL A 94 -6.26 8.14 -32.62
CA VAL A 94 -7.30 8.95 -31.95
C VAL A 94 -8.32 8.07 -31.24
N GLU A 95 -8.65 6.91 -31.83
CA GLU A 95 -9.57 5.92 -31.26
C GLU A 95 -9.00 5.29 -29.99
N ASP A 96 -7.72 4.91 -29.98
CA ASP A 96 -7.03 4.40 -28.78
C ASP A 96 -7.00 5.42 -27.66
N ARG A 97 -6.71 6.68 -28.01
CA ARG A 97 -6.72 7.79 -27.06
C ARG A 97 -8.12 8.04 -26.50
N ALA A 98 -9.16 7.95 -27.34
CA ALA A 98 -10.55 8.06 -26.90
C ALA A 98 -10.95 6.90 -25.97
N ASN A 99 -10.58 5.65 -26.30
CA ASN A 99 -10.81 4.48 -25.46
C ASN A 99 -10.09 4.59 -24.11
N ARG A 100 -8.84 5.06 -24.09
CA ARG A 100 -8.10 5.36 -22.86
C ARG A 100 -8.80 6.44 -22.03
N PHE A 101 -9.25 7.52 -22.66
CA PHE A 101 -9.98 8.60 -22.00
C PHE A 101 -11.31 8.12 -21.41
N GLN A 102 -12.08 7.30 -22.14
CA GLN A 102 -13.33 6.70 -21.67
C GLN A 102 -13.09 5.80 -20.47
N ARG A 103 -12.08 4.91 -20.51
CA ARG A 103 -11.71 4.05 -19.36
C ARG A 103 -11.32 4.88 -18.14
N ALA A 104 -10.52 5.92 -18.32
CA ALA A 104 -10.13 6.82 -17.24
C ALA A 104 -11.34 7.57 -16.65
N THR A 105 -12.25 8.04 -17.50
CA THR A 105 -13.47 8.76 -17.10
C THR A 105 -14.45 7.85 -16.37
N ALA A 106 -14.63 6.62 -16.85
CA ALA A 106 -15.46 5.61 -16.20
C ALA A 106 -14.92 5.26 -14.80
N LEU A 107 -13.61 5.03 -14.68
CA LEU A 107 -12.99 4.77 -13.38
C LEU A 107 -13.13 5.97 -12.43
N ARG A 108 -12.95 7.19 -12.93
CA ARG A 108 -13.16 8.41 -12.13
C ARG A 108 -14.60 8.52 -11.62
N SER A 109 -15.56 8.23 -12.48
CA SER A 109 -16.99 8.23 -12.14
C SER A 109 -17.31 7.17 -11.09
N GLN A 110 -16.77 5.95 -11.24
CA GLN A 110 -16.91 4.88 -10.24
C GLN A 110 -16.31 5.27 -8.88
N LYS A 111 -15.10 5.86 -8.86
CA LYS A 111 -14.49 6.36 -7.62
C LYS A 111 -15.35 7.43 -6.94
N GLN A 112 -15.96 8.32 -7.72
CA GLN A 112 -16.83 9.35 -7.19
C GLN A 112 -18.16 8.80 -6.67
N GLN A 113 -18.76 7.83 -7.38
CA GLN A 113 -19.95 7.12 -6.92
C GLN A 113 -19.69 6.34 -5.64
N PHE A 114 -18.56 5.62 -5.57
CA PHE A 114 -18.13 4.90 -4.38
C PHE A 114 -18.10 5.85 -3.17
N ARG A 115 -17.43 7.00 -3.27
CA ARG A 115 -17.37 7.99 -2.17
C ARG A 115 -18.75 8.48 -1.69
N LYS A 116 -19.75 8.49 -2.56
CA LYS A 116 -21.09 9.02 -2.31
C LYS A 116 -22.13 7.95 -1.96
N SER A 117 -21.77 6.66 -1.94
CA SER A 117 -22.70 5.54 -1.74
C SER A 117 -22.39 4.71 -0.48
N GLU A 118 -22.85 3.44 -0.43
CA GLU A 118 -22.60 2.42 0.61
C GLU A 118 -21.12 2.19 0.98
N ALA A 119 -20.18 2.91 0.39
CA ALA A 119 -18.79 2.85 0.77
C ALA A 119 -18.54 3.26 2.22
N SER A 120 -19.44 4.02 2.86
CA SER A 120 -19.38 4.24 4.31
C SER A 120 -19.50 2.92 5.08
N VAL A 121 -20.46 2.07 4.74
CA VAL A 121 -20.63 0.74 5.35
C VAL A 121 -19.41 -0.14 5.09
N ALA A 122 -18.91 -0.15 3.85
CA ALA A 122 -17.72 -0.89 3.48
C ALA A 122 -16.47 -0.40 4.24
N ALA A 123 -16.30 0.90 4.42
CA ALA A 123 -15.19 1.49 5.17
C ALA A 123 -15.25 1.12 6.65
N HIS A 124 -16.43 1.18 7.27
CA HIS A 124 -16.60 0.75 8.67
C HIS A 124 -16.33 -0.75 8.84
N GLY A 125 -16.78 -1.57 7.90
CA GLY A 125 -16.45 -3.01 7.86
C GLY A 125 -14.94 -3.23 7.75
N ALA A 126 -14.29 -2.58 6.78
CA ALA A 126 -12.84 -2.66 6.58
C ALA A 126 -12.04 -2.11 7.78
N PHE A 127 -12.59 -1.15 8.53
CA PHE A 127 -12.00 -0.66 9.77
C PHE A 127 -12.11 -1.71 10.89
N GLY A 128 -13.27 -2.36 11.03
CA GLY A 128 -13.45 -3.48 11.95
C GLY A 128 -12.48 -4.63 11.63
N ASP A 129 -12.34 -4.98 10.36
CA ASP A 129 -11.39 -5.99 9.88
C ASP A 129 -9.95 -5.61 10.23
N LEU A 130 -9.56 -4.35 9.98
CA LEU A 130 -8.22 -3.84 10.33
C LEU A 130 -7.92 -4.04 11.82
N ILE A 131 -8.84 -3.64 12.70
CA ILE A 131 -8.67 -3.79 14.15
C ILE A 131 -8.58 -5.27 14.56
N SER A 132 -9.41 -6.13 13.97
CA SER A 132 -9.40 -7.58 14.23
C SER A 132 -8.06 -8.21 13.82
N ILE A 133 -7.53 -7.82 12.66
CA ILE A 133 -6.22 -8.27 12.18
C ILE A 133 -5.11 -7.81 13.12
N ILE A 134 -5.12 -6.55 13.56
CA ILE A 134 -4.16 -6.04 14.54
C ILE A 134 -4.20 -6.87 15.83
N GLY A 135 -5.40 -7.14 16.36
CA GLY A 135 -5.57 -7.96 17.56
C GLY A 135 -5.00 -9.37 17.41
N THR A 136 -5.24 -9.99 16.25
CA THR A 136 -4.75 -11.35 15.95
C THR A 136 -3.23 -11.39 15.82
N GLU A 137 -2.64 -10.45 15.09
CA GLU A 137 -1.17 -10.33 14.92
C GLU A 137 -0.48 -10.06 16.27
N LEU A 138 -1.07 -9.23 17.14
CA LEU A 138 -0.55 -9.02 18.50
C LEU A 138 -0.59 -10.30 19.33
N GLY A 139 -1.71 -11.02 19.31
CA GLY A 139 -1.87 -12.29 20.03
C GLY A 139 -0.86 -13.36 19.57
N ALA A 140 -0.50 -13.37 18.29
CA ALA A 140 0.49 -14.30 17.74
C ALA A 140 1.96 -13.86 18.00
N SER A 141 2.21 -12.57 18.21
CA SER A 141 3.57 -12.01 18.28
C SER A 141 4.32 -12.26 19.59
N GLY A 142 3.61 -12.58 20.69
CA GLY A 142 4.18 -12.67 22.03
C GLY A 142 4.65 -11.33 22.62
N LEU A 143 4.36 -10.20 21.96
CA LEU A 143 4.68 -8.87 22.45
C LEU A 143 3.85 -8.54 23.70
N GLN A 144 4.44 -7.79 24.64
CA GLN A 144 3.71 -7.22 25.77
C GLN A 144 2.88 -6.01 25.31
N ALA A 145 1.85 -6.27 24.51
CA ALA A 145 1.02 -5.26 23.87
C ALA A 145 -0.46 -5.62 24.02
N SER A 146 -1.33 -4.61 24.05
CA SER A 146 -2.78 -4.81 24.04
C SER A 146 -3.44 -3.82 23.09
N ILE A 147 -4.57 -4.22 22.50
CA ILE A 147 -5.45 -3.31 21.77
C ILE A 147 -6.83 -3.35 22.41
N ASP A 148 -7.33 -2.19 22.82
CA ASP A 148 -8.56 -2.10 23.59
C ASP A 148 -9.47 -0.99 23.05
N ALA A 149 -10.76 -1.29 22.95
CA ALA A 149 -11.75 -0.30 22.57
C ALA A 149 -12.01 0.66 23.72
N LEU A 150 -11.86 1.96 23.48
CA LEU A 150 -12.32 3.02 24.35
C LEU A 150 -13.61 3.57 23.75
N ARG A 151 -14.75 3.15 24.33
CA ARG A 151 -16.07 3.64 23.91
C ARG A 151 -16.36 4.99 24.55
N GLY A 152 -16.74 5.97 23.74
CA GLY A 152 -17.07 7.33 24.15
C GLY A 152 -17.84 8.06 23.04
N GLU A 153 -17.83 9.40 23.02
CA GLU A 153 -18.42 10.18 21.90
C GLU A 153 -17.75 9.91 20.55
N ARG A 154 -16.54 9.36 20.56
CA ARG A 154 -15.82 8.88 19.39
C ARG A 154 -15.24 7.51 19.73
N ASP A 155 -15.41 6.54 18.85
CA ASP A 155 -14.83 5.21 19.01
C ASP A 155 -13.33 5.25 18.71
N PHE A 156 -12.52 5.05 19.76
CA PHE A 156 -11.08 4.91 19.64
C PHE A 156 -10.66 3.49 19.99
N TYR A 157 -9.65 2.98 19.31
CA TYR A 157 -8.88 1.83 19.74
C TYR A 157 -7.53 2.28 20.26
N LEU A 158 -7.16 1.79 21.43
CA LEU A 158 -5.90 2.09 22.09
C LEU A 158 -4.98 0.88 21.96
N LEU A 159 -3.96 1.01 21.13
CA LEU A 159 -2.84 0.08 21.07
C LEU A 159 -1.79 0.51 22.09
N ARG A 160 -1.62 -0.27 23.14
CA ARG A 160 -0.67 -0.03 24.22
C ARG A 160 0.56 -0.92 24.04
N MET A 161 1.74 -0.31 24.08
CA MET A 161 3.03 -0.98 24.11
C MET A 161 3.92 -0.36 25.20
N PRO A 162 5.01 -1.02 25.61
CA PRO A 162 5.99 -0.38 26.48
C PRO A 162 6.53 0.89 25.81
N GLY A 163 6.52 2.02 26.51
CA GLY A 163 7.04 3.29 26.02
C GLY A 163 6.08 4.14 25.19
N VAL A 164 5.14 3.51 24.48
CA VAL A 164 4.25 4.22 23.54
C VAL A 164 2.79 3.78 23.62
N VAL A 165 1.89 4.70 23.29
CA VAL A 165 0.46 4.42 23.11
C VAL A 165 0.05 4.96 21.75
N ALA A 166 -0.60 4.13 20.94
CA ALA A 166 -1.17 4.53 19.67
C ALA A 166 -2.71 4.58 19.76
N THR A 167 -3.30 5.66 19.26
CA THR A 167 -4.74 5.80 19.08
C THR A 167 -5.08 5.53 17.63
N ILE A 168 -6.01 4.61 17.39
CA ILE A 168 -6.50 4.24 16.07
C ILE A 168 -7.98 4.59 16.02
N ASN A 169 -8.39 5.46 15.12
CA ASN A 169 -9.79 5.84 15.03
C ASN A 169 -10.21 6.19 13.61
N TRP A 170 -11.42 5.78 13.24
CA TRP A 170 -12.09 6.25 12.04
C TRP A 170 -12.76 7.59 12.33
N ARG A 171 -12.48 8.60 11.53
CA ARG A 171 -13.15 9.91 11.57
C ARG A 171 -14.02 9.99 10.35
N SER A 172 -15.32 10.18 10.57
CA SER A 172 -16.25 10.50 9.49
C SER A 172 -16.99 11.78 9.86
N ARG A 173 -17.13 12.69 8.89
CA ARG A 173 -17.95 13.90 9.08
C ARG A 173 -19.43 13.56 9.00
N TYR A 174 -19.79 12.68 8.07
CA TYR A 174 -21.15 12.19 7.89
C TYR A 174 -21.16 10.66 7.96
N ALA A 175 -22.26 10.07 8.43
CA ALA A 175 -22.39 8.62 8.56
C ALA A 175 -22.59 7.92 7.19
N ASN A 176 -23.09 8.67 6.20
CA ASN A 176 -23.57 8.17 4.92
C ASN A 176 -22.67 8.51 3.73
N ASP A 177 -21.56 9.23 3.94
CA ASP A 177 -20.57 9.45 2.91
C ASP A 177 -19.15 9.22 3.45
N LEU A 178 -18.20 9.13 2.53
CA LEU A 178 -16.78 9.11 2.85
C LEU A 178 -16.14 10.49 2.72
N ASP A 179 -16.93 11.55 2.57
CA ASP A 179 -16.38 12.88 2.37
C ASP A 179 -15.72 13.37 3.66
N GLU A 180 -14.48 13.85 3.52
CA GLU A 180 -13.61 14.18 4.66
C GLU A 180 -13.44 13.04 5.70
N SER A 181 -13.71 11.78 5.32
CA SER A 181 -13.47 10.64 6.18
C SER A 181 -12.00 10.22 6.15
N GLU A 182 -11.46 9.79 7.29
CA GLU A 182 -10.08 9.31 7.39
C GLU A 182 -9.90 8.32 8.54
N LEU A 183 -9.03 7.34 8.32
CA LEU A 183 -8.42 6.58 9.39
C LEU A 183 -7.22 7.37 9.92
N VAL A 184 -7.21 7.63 11.23
CA VAL A 184 -6.09 8.29 11.90
C VAL A 184 -5.43 7.33 12.86
N VAL A 185 -4.12 7.18 12.72
CA VAL A 185 -3.25 6.49 13.67
C VAL A 185 -2.25 7.49 14.23
N ALA A 186 -2.42 7.86 15.49
CA ALA A 186 -1.52 8.78 16.18
C ALA A 186 -0.79 8.06 17.32
N VAL A 187 0.54 8.20 17.36
CA VAL A 187 1.40 7.52 18.34
C VAL A 187 1.96 8.55 19.31
N TYR A 188 1.96 8.23 20.60
CA TYR A 188 2.38 9.11 21.70
C TYR A 188 3.39 8.40 22.60
N ASN A 189 4.26 9.16 23.27
CA ASN A 189 5.23 8.66 24.27
C ASN A 189 4.60 8.42 25.66
N GLY A 190 3.28 8.25 25.71
CA GLY A 190 2.50 8.21 26.95
C GLY A 190 1.00 8.24 26.64
N MET A 191 0.18 8.22 27.68
CA MET A 191 -1.27 8.21 27.53
C MET A 191 -1.79 9.58 27.05
N PRO A 192 -2.36 9.71 25.83
CA PRO A 192 -2.87 10.98 25.34
C PRO A 192 -4.06 11.48 26.17
N LYS A 193 -4.27 12.79 26.15
CA LYS A 193 -5.49 13.42 26.69
C LYS A 193 -6.65 13.12 25.76
N LEU A 194 -7.46 12.13 26.12
CA LEU A 194 -8.67 11.75 25.41
C LEU A 194 -9.88 11.94 26.31
N SER A 195 -11.02 12.28 25.71
CA SER A 195 -12.29 12.33 26.44
C SER A 195 -12.62 10.97 27.03
N GLY A 196 -13.12 10.94 28.28
CA GLY A 196 -13.45 9.70 28.99
C GLY A 196 -12.29 9.02 29.74
N LEU A 197 -11.07 9.57 29.69
CA LEU A 197 -9.94 9.07 30.47
C LEU A 197 -9.53 10.06 31.56
N ASN A 198 -9.49 9.57 32.81
CA ASN A 198 -8.98 10.35 33.94
C ASN A 198 -7.50 10.67 33.71
N HIS A 199 -7.19 11.94 33.53
CA HIS A 199 -5.82 12.39 33.33
C HIS A 199 -5.18 12.64 34.69
N PHE A 200 -4.36 11.70 35.15
CA PHE A 200 -3.41 11.99 36.21
C PHE A 200 -2.31 12.89 35.62
N PRO A 201 -1.90 13.98 36.29
CA PRO A 201 -0.79 14.79 35.83
C PRO A 201 0.45 13.91 35.70
N ALA A 202 0.83 13.60 34.47
CA ALA A 202 1.98 12.76 34.20
C ALA A 202 3.26 13.51 34.62
N MET A 203 4.20 12.80 35.25
CA MET A 203 5.52 13.35 35.58
C MET A 203 6.31 13.78 34.33
N ARG A 204 5.96 13.27 33.14
CA ARG A 204 6.53 13.66 31.85
C ARG A 204 5.44 14.18 30.91
N PRO A 205 5.70 15.25 30.12
CA PRO A 205 4.75 15.75 29.15
C PRO A 205 4.51 14.72 28.05
N VAL A 206 3.24 14.44 27.78
CA VAL A 206 2.82 13.56 26.68
C VAL A 206 3.01 14.32 25.36
N ARG A 207 3.77 13.72 24.45
CA ARG A 207 4.09 14.24 23.12
C ARG A 207 3.68 13.23 22.07
N GLN A 208 3.05 13.73 21.01
CA GLN A 208 2.81 12.94 19.81
C GLN A 208 4.14 12.69 19.08
N LEU A 209 4.45 11.41 18.85
CA LEU A 209 5.64 10.94 18.14
C LEU A 209 5.42 10.84 16.64
N ALA A 210 4.22 10.43 16.22
CA ALA A 210 3.87 10.28 14.81
C ALA A 210 2.35 10.42 14.57
N SER A 211 1.97 10.74 13.33
CA SER A 211 0.59 10.68 12.82
C SER A 211 0.61 10.05 11.43
N MET A 212 -0.26 9.08 11.20
CA MET A 212 -0.50 8.47 9.89
C MET A 212 -1.98 8.58 9.57
N ASN A 213 -2.30 9.12 8.39
CA ASN A 213 -3.68 9.39 7.97
C ASN A 213 -3.94 8.67 6.65
N TYR A 214 -5.04 7.94 6.58
CA TYR A 214 -5.39 7.14 5.40
C TYR A 214 -6.83 7.41 4.95
N ASP A 215 -7.02 7.54 3.65
CA ASP A 215 -8.34 7.57 3.02
C ASP A 215 -8.78 6.16 2.68
N TYR A 216 -10.05 5.82 2.90
CA TYR A 216 -10.62 4.61 2.31
C TYR A 216 -11.15 4.91 0.91
N ALA A 217 -10.67 4.17 -0.08
CA ALA A 217 -11.00 4.41 -1.48
C ALA A 217 -11.10 3.10 -2.27
N LEU A 218 -11.80 3.19 -3.41
CA LEU A 218 -11.82 2.14 -4.39
C LEU A 218 -10.46 2.12 -5.12
N LEU A 219 -9.63 1.11 -4.83
CA LEU A 219 -8.33 0.92 -5.47
C LEU A 219 -8.51 0.45 -6.91
N ARG A 220 -9.41 -0.53 -7.10
CA ARG A 220 -9.76 -1.15 -8.38
C ARG A 220 -11.26 -1.43 -8.43
N SER A 221 -11.80 -1.77 -9.59
CA SER A 221 -13.20 -2.17 -9.73
C SER A 221 -13.55 -3.26 -8.69
N GLY A 222 -14.44 -2.94 -7.76
CA GLY A 222 -14.88 -3.83 -6.68
C GLY A 222 -13.91 -4.06 -5.51
N VAL A 223 -12.72 -3.43 -5.49
CA VAL A 223 -11.72 -3.62 -4.43
C VAL A 223 -11.48 -2.31 -3.69
N GLY A 224 -11.99 -2.22 -2.46
CA GLY A 224 -11.73 -1.12 -1.53
C GLY A 224 -10.43 -1.33 -0.75
N GLY A 225 -9.80 -0.24 -0.35
CA GLY A 225 -8.58 -0.25 0.46
C GLY A 225 -8.21 1.14 0.96
N TYR A 226 -7.06 1.24 1.62
CA TYR A 226 -6.57 2.45 2.24
C TYR A 226 -5.49 3.10 1.39
N VAL A 227 -5.51 4.43 1.28
CA VAL A 227 -4.52 5.23 0.57
C VAL A 227 -3.85 6.19 1.56
N ASP A 228 -2.53 6.21 1.59
CA ASP A 228 -1.77 7.12 2.45
C ASP A 228 -1.94 8.57 1.97
N ARG A 229 -2.43 9.46 2.84
CA ARG A 229 -2.61 10.89 2.51
C ARG A 229 -1.27 11.63 2.32
N GLN A 230 -0.21 11.15 2.94
CA GLN A 230 1.12 11.77 2.90
C GLN A 230 1.99 11.19 1.78
N LYS A 231 1.73 9.96 1.35
CA LYS A 231 2.52 9.26 0.32
C LYS A 231 1.66 8.91 -0.90
N VAL A 232 1.74 9.76 -1.93
CA VAL A 232 1.03 9.58 -3.19
C VAL A 232 1.35 8.21 -3.79
N GLY A 233 0.30 7.43 -4.10
CA GLY A 233 0.40 6.13 -4.75
C GLY A 233 0.64 4.95 -3.80
N MET A 234 0.73 5.17 -2.49
CA MET A 234 0.84 4.08 -1.52
C MET A 234 -0.55 3.58 -1.12
N GLU A 235 -0.89 2.40 -1.62
CA GLU A 235 -2.19 1.73 -1.39
C GLU A 235 -2.00 0.50 -0.49
N PHE A 236 -2.97 0.25 0.38
CA PHE A 236 -2.96 -0.87 1.32
C PHE A 236 -4.32 -1.59 1.32
N ASP A 237 -4.29 -2.91 1.34
CA ASP A 237 -5.43 -3.68 1.86
C ASP A 237 -5.41 -3.64 3.40
N PRO A 238 -6.50 -4.05 4.10
CA PRO A 238 -6.55 -4.02 5.57
C PRO A 238 -5.42 -4.78 6.26
N ASN A 239 -4.96 -5.91 5.70
CA ASN A 239 -3.90 -6.73 6.28
C ASN A 239 -2.53 -6.07 6.11
N ALA A 240 -2.24 -5.57 4.90
CA ALA A 240 -1.03 -4.83 4.61
C ALA A 240 -0.94 -3.57 5.48
N LEU A 241 -2.06 -2.86 5.69
CA LEU A 241 -2.11 -1.69 6.55
C LEU A 241 -1.89 -2.06 8.02
N ALA A 242 -2.55 -3.10 8.54
CA ALA A 242 -2.36 -3.57 9.91
C ALA A 242 -0.88 -3.82 10.22
N LYS A 243 -0.18 -4.51 9.31
CA LYS A 243 1.25 -4.81 9.43
C LYS A 243 2.11 -3.57 9.36
N ALA A 244 1.80 -2.65 8.45
CA ALA A 244 2.52 -1.38 8.32
C ALA A 244 2.37 -0.52 9.59
N VAL A 245 1.16 -0.44 10.14
CA VAL A 245 0.86 0.28 11.40
C VAL A 245 1.60 -0.36 12.57
N LEU A 246 1.49 -1.68 12.75
CA LEU A 246 2.15 -2.41 13.84
C LEU A 246 3.66 -2.22 13.78
N LYS A 247 4.27 -2.44 12.61
CA LYS A 247 5.70 -2.23 12.42
C LYS A 247 6.11 -0.80 12.83
N LYS A 248 5.37 0.21 12.38
CA LYS A 248 5.69 1.60 12.70
C LYS A 248 5.58 1.91 14.20
N VAL A 249 4.58 1.34 14.88
CA VAL A 249 4.41 1.51 16.33
C VAL A 249 5.53 0.79 17.09
N ILE A 250 5.92 -0.41 16.67
CA ILE A 250 7.05 -1.17 17.25
C ILE A 250 8.36 -0.37 17.09
N ASP A 251 8.67 0.10 15.88
CA ASP A 251 9.87 0.92 15.60
C ASP A 251 9.92 2.15 16.53
N LEU A 252 8.78 2.78 16.80
CA LEU A 252 8.67 3.93 17.71
C LEU A 252 8.79 3.53 19.19
N ALA A 253 8.30 2.36 19.58
CA ALA A 253 8.45 1.82 20.92
C ALA A 253 9.93 1.53 21.22
N GLU A 254 10.64 0.91 20.28
CA GLU A 254 12.07 0.63 20.38
C GLU A 254 12.92 1.91 20.48
N ALA A 255 12.53 2.95 19.74
CA ALA A 255 13.21 4.26 19.80
C ALA A 255 12.88 5.05 21.09
N ASN A 256 11.87 4.65 21.86
CA ASN A 256 11.42 5.35 23.07
C ASN A 256 11.22 4.36 24.25
N PRO A 257 12.29 3.67 24.70
CA PRO A 257 12.20 2.77 25.85
C PRO A 257 11.80 3.57 27.10
N ARG A 258 11.00 2.94 27.98
CA ARG A 258 10.58 3.56 29.25
C ARG A 258 11.75 3.76 30.20
#